data_AF-A0A6M3KTP8-F1
#
_entry.id   AF-A0A6M3KTP8-F1
#
_cell.length_a   1.000
_cell.length_b   1.000
_cell.length_c   1.000
_cell.angle_alpha   90.00
_cell.angle_beta   90.00
_cell.angle_gamma   90.00
#
_symmetry.space_group_name_H-M   'P 1'
#
loop_
_entity.id
_entity.type
_entity.pdbx_description
1 polymer ?
#
loop_
_entity_poly.entity_id
_entity_poly.type
_entity_poly.pdbx_seq_one_letter_code
_entity_poly.pdbx_strand_id
1 'polypeptide(L)'
;MKIPDKLKVAGHYYKVIWDDKGLVKKHLIGNANNDFKEIRLCKYYKSKRARVKSEIEETFLHEIMHVVDRNYNNDSLSEKALNRLSQGLYQVLKDNFKF
;
A
#
# COMPACT_ATOMS: atom_id res chain seq x y z
N MET A 1 8.67 9.22 -4.12
CA MET A 1 7.25 9.49 -3.86
C MET A 1 7.01 9.98 -2.44
N LYS A 2 6.42 11.17 -2.31
CA LYS A 2 5.81 11.60 -1.05
C LYS A 2 4.47 10.88 -0.84
N ILE A 3 4.35 10.11 0.24
CA ILE A 3 3.09 9.44 0.62
C ILE A 3 2.18 10.49 1.28
N PRO A 4 0.96 10.74 0.76
CA PRO A 4 0.04 11.70 1.35
C PRO A 4 -0.70 11.11 2.54
N ASP A 5 -1.22 11.95 3.44
CA ASP A 5 -2.05 11.49 4.57
C ASP A 5 -3.48 11.11 4.16
N LYS A 6 -3.87 11.45 2.93
CA LYS A 6 -5.19 11.14 2.33
C LYS A 6 -5.07 11.08 0.82
N LEU A 7 -5.81 10.18 0.18
CA LEU A 7 -5.92 10.11 -1.28
C LEU A 7 -7.32 9.71 -1.73
N LYS A 8 -7.65 9.99 -2.99
CA LYS A 8 -8.90 9.55 -3.64
C LYS A 8 -8.59 8.36 -4.55
N VAL A 9 -9.27 7.23 -4.34
CA VAL A 9 -9.13 6.01 -5.13
C VAL A 9 -10.53 5.44 -5.37
N ALA A 10 -10.82 5.04 -6.60
CA ALA A 10 -12.11 4.48 -7.00
C ALA A 10 -13.33 5.34 -6.57
N GLY A 11 -13.21 6.67 -6.64
CA GLY A 11 -14.27 7.59 -6.22
C GLY A 11 -14.35 7.86 -4.71
N HIS A 12 -13.64 7.11 -3.87
CA HIS A 12 -13.67 7.23 -2.41
C HIS A 12 -12.40 7.88 -1.86
N TYR A 13 -12.52 8.57 -0.72
CA TYR A 13 -11.37 9.11 -0.01
C TYR A 13 -10.86 8.13 1.05
N TYR A 14 -9.59 7.77 0.97
CA TYR A 14 -8.90 6.92 1.94
C TYR A 14 -7.94 7.74 2.79
N LYS A 15 -7.92 7.49 4.11
CA LYS A 15 -6.89 8.01 5.02
C LYS A 15 -5.68 7.10 5.00
N VAL A 16 -4.47 7.68 5.00
CA VAL A 16 -3.23 6.92 5.17
C VAL A 16 -2.79 7.01 6.62
N ILE A 17 -2.59 5.85 7.26
CA ILE A 17 -2.32 5.72 8.68
C ILE A 17 -1.01 4.97 8.88
N TRP A 18 -0.13 5.50 9.72
CA TRP A 18 1.08 4.81 10.16
C TRP A 18 0.76 3.95 11.38
N ASP A 19 0.74 2.62 11.20
CA ASP A 19 0.34 1.65 12.23
C ASP A 19 1.44 0.61 12.48
N ASP A 20 2.55 1.09 13.03
CA ASP A 20 3.73 0.25 13.23
C ASP A 20 3.46 -0.91 14.19
N LYS A 21 2.76 -0.65 15.30
CA LYS A 21 2.51 -1.66 16.33
C LYS A 21 1.46 -2.68 15.88
N GLY A 22 0.36 -2.22 15.30
CA GLY A 22 -0.76 -3.07 14.91
C GLY A 22 -0.40 -4.00 13.76
N LEU A 23 0.28 -3.49 12.73
CA LEU A 23 0.68 -4.29 11.58
C LEU A 23 1.79 -5.28 11.93
N VAL A 24 2.79 -4.87 12.71
CA VAL A 24 3.87 -5.79 13.15
C VAL A 24 3.33 -6.94 13.98
N LYS A 25 2.38 -6.69 14.89
CA LYS A 25 1.72 -7.75 15.69
C LYS A 25 0.98 -8.77 14.81
N LYS A 26 0.47 -8.33 13.66
CA LYS A 26 -0.21 -9.17 12.66
C LYS A 26 0.74 -9.78 11.62
N HIS A 27 2.05 -9.53 11.74
CA HIS A 27 3.05 -9.89 10.73
C HIS A 27 2.78 -9.30 9.34
N LEU A 28 2.15 -8.12 9.29
CA LEU A 28 1.86 -7.37 8.07
C LEU A 28 2.76 -6.13 7.95
N ILE A 29 2.89 -5.62 6.73
CA ILE A 29 3.65 -4.39 6.41
C ILE A 29 2.76 -3.30 5.80
N GLY A 30 1.57 -3.67 5.35
CA GLY A 30 0.51 -2.81 4.84
C GLY A 30 -0.85 -3.49 5.04
N ASN A 31 -1.93 -2.70 4.99
CA ASN A 31 -3.29 -3.19 4.93
C ASN A 31 -4.25 -2.12 4.40
N ALA A 32 -4.99 -2.44 3.34
CA ALA A 32 -6.14 -1.68 2.88
C ALA A 32 -7.41 -2.17 3.57
N ASN A 33 -8.08 -1.29 4.31
CA ASN A 33 -9.40 -1.54 4.88
C ASN A 33 -10.46 -0.74 4.11
N ASN A 34 -11.22 -1.45 3.29
CA ASN A 34 -12.24 -0.86 2.42
C ASN A 34 -13.51 -0.41 3.16
N ASP A 35 -13.79 -0.96 4.35
CA ASP A 35 -14.97 -0.59 5.14
C ASP A 35 -14.75 0.74 5.86
N PHE A 36 -13.57 0.91 6.46
CA PHE A 36 -13.19 2.15 7.16
C PHE A 36 -12.53 3.20 6.25
N LYS A 37 -12.27 2.86 4.98
CA LYS A 37 -11.54 3.70 4.01
C LYS A 37 -10.17 4.12 4.55
N GLU A 38 -9.39 3.14 4.96
CA GLU A 38 -8.04 3.33 5.52
C GLU A 38 -7.01 2.53 4.75
N ILE A 39 -5.83 3.11 4.54
CA ILE A 39 -4.62 2.43 4.09
C ILE A 39 -3.62 2.54 5.22
N ARG A 40 -3.28 1.40 5.83
CA ARG A 40 -2.34 1.32 6.94
C ARG A 40 -0.99 0.91 6.42
N LEU A 41 0.07 1.59 6.86
CA LEU A 41 1.45 1.30 6.50
C LEU A 41 2.31 1.17 7.76
N CYS A 42 3.35 0.36 7.64
CA CYS A 42 4.34 0.19 8.69
C CYS A 42 5.75 0.58 8.20
N LYS A 43 6.49 1.30 9.03
CA LYS A 43 7.90 1.66 8.83
C LYS A 43 8.87 0.57 9.30
N TYR A 44 8.39 -0.41 10.07
CA TYR A 44 9.22 -1.45 10.67
C TYR A 44 8.76 -2.86 10.30
N TYR A 45 9.69 -3.78 10.06
CA TYR A 45 9.35 -5.20 9.89
C TYR A 45 9.89 -6.03 11.05
N LYS A 46 9.08 -7.00 11.50
CA LYS A 46 9.39 -7.91 12.63
C LYS A 46 10.00 -7.18 13.84
N SER A 47 9.43 -6.03 14.19
CA SER A 47 9.78 -5.19 15.35
C SER A 47 11.21 -4.64 15.41
N LYS A 48 12.08 -4.88 14.41
CA LYS A 48 13.53 -4.67 14.56
C LYS A 48 14.22 -3.98 13.39
N ARG A 49 13.68 -4.07 12.18
CA ARG A 49 14.30 -3.45 10.99
C ARG A 49 13.44 -2.30 10.48
N ALA A 50 14.02 -1.10 10.45
CA ALA A 50 13.46 0.01 9.68
C ALA A 50 13.49 -0.36 8.20
N ARG A 51 12.35 -0.20 7.54
CA ARG A 51 12.18 -0.47 6.11
C ARG A 51 12.79 0.66 5.31
N VAL A 52 13.39 0.32 4.18
CA VAL A 52 13.91 1.36 3.28
C VAL A 52 12.76 2.07 2.60
N LYS A 53 12.96 3.33 2.22
CA LYS A 53 11.92 4.18 1.62
C LYS A 53 11.21 3.50 0.44
N SER A 54 11.95 2.80 -0.42
CA SER A 54 11.38 2.12 -1.58
C SER A 54 10.45 0.95 -1.22
N GLU A 55 10.75 0.21 -0.15
CA GLU A 55 9.86 -0.85 0.34
C GLU A 55 8.53 -0.25 0.81
N ILE A 56 8.58 0.87 1.52
CA ILE A 56 7.37 1.54 2.03
C ILE A 56 6.54 2.11 0.89
N GLU A 57 7.18 2.76 -0.09
CA GLU A 57 6.52 3.33 -1.27
C GLU A 57 5.85 2.25 -2.14
N GLU A 58 6.53 1.12 -2.36
CA GLU A 58 5.98 -0.01 -3.10
C GLU A 58 4.78 -0.62 -2.37
N THR A 59 4.88 -0.84 -1.05
CA THR A 59 3.74 -1.33 -0.26
C THR A 59 2.57 -0.36 -0.28
N PHE A 60 2.81 0.95 -0.26
CA PHE A 60 1.73 1.91 -0.43
C PHE A 60 1.00 1.74 -1.77
N LEU A 61 1.76 1.52 -2.86
CA LEU A 61 1.16 1.25 -4.16
C LEU A 61 0.41 -0.10 -4.17
N HIS A 62 0.96 -1.12 -3.51
CA HIS A 62 0.31 -2.42 -3.34
C HIS A 62 -1.07 -2.30 -2.65
N GLU A 63 -1.15 -1.55 -1.55
CA GLU A 63 -2.43 -1.31 -0.87
C GLU A 63 -3.42 -0.50 -1.73
N ILE A 64 -2.93 0.44 -2.55
CA ILE A 64 -3.78 1.13 -3.53
C ILE A 64 -4.34 0.12 -4.54
N MET A 65 -3.53 -0.83 -5.01
CA MET A 65 -3.96 -1.86 -5.94
C MET A 65 -5.03 -2.77 -5.33
N HIS A 66 -4.94 -3.13 -4.04
CA HIS A 66 -6.04 -3.81 -3.34
C HIS A 66 -7.34 -3.00 -3.35
N VAL A 67 -7.27 -1.68 -3.13
CA VAL A 67 -8.45 -0.81 -3.20
C VAL A 67 -9.04 -0.80 -4.61
N VAL A 68 -8.20 -0.69 -5.64
CA VAL A 68 -8.64 -0.72 -7.05
C VAL A 68 -9.28 -2.06 -7.39
N ASP A 69 -8.63 -3.17 -7.03
CA ASP A 69 -9.12 -4.54 -7.28
C ASP A 69 -10.47 -4.78 -6.62
N ARG A 70 -10.63 -4.39 -5.36
CA ARG A 70 -11.92 -4.49 -4.65
C ARG A 70 -13.04 -3.76 -5.38
N ASN A 71 -12.80 -2.54 -5.85
CA ASN A 71 -13.85 -1.68 -6.39
C ASN A 71 -14.16 -1.95 -7.87
N TYR A 72 -13.17 -2.37 -8.66
CA TYR A 72 -13.33 -2.52 -10.11
C TYR A 72 -13.28 -3.96 -10.59
N ASN A 73 -12.83 -4.89 -9.76
CA ASN A 73 -12.52 -6.26 -10.18
C ASN A 73 -12.92 -7.31 -9.12
N ASN A 74 -13.69 -6.88 -8.11
CA ASN A 74 -14.32 -7.71 -7.07
C ASN A 74 -13.35 -8.70 -6.40
N ASP A 75 -12.16 -8.21 -6.01
CA ASP A 75 -11.08 -8.99 -5.38
C ASP A 75 -10.64 -10.24 -6.18
N SER A 76 -10.70 -10.19 -7.51
CA SER A 76 -10.34 -11.35 -8.33
C SER A 76 -8.83 -11.45 -8.63
N LEU A 77 -8.02 -10.44 -8.26
CA LEU A 77 -6.57 -10.57 -8.38
C LEU A 77 -6.00 -11.35 -7.20
N SER A 78 -5.20 -12.36 -7.52
CA SER A 78 -4.38 -13.03 -6.50
C SER A 78 -3.34 -12.08 -5.91
N GLU A 79 -2.97 -12.33 -4.66
CA GLU A 79 -1.87 -11.65 -3.97
C GLU A 79 -0.56 -11.64 -4.80
N LYS A 80 -0.25 -12.74 -5.48
CA LYS A 80 0.93 -12.84 -6.36
C LYS A 80 0.84 -11.92 -7.58
N ALA A 81 -0.35 -11.74 -8.14
CA ALA A 81 -0.57 -10.81 -9.24
C ALA A 81 -0.44 -9.36 -8.76
N LEU A 82 -1.05 -9.03 -7.61
CA LEU A 82 -0.93 -7.71 -6.99
C LEU A 82 0.51 -7.34 -6.69
N ASN A 83 1.29 -8.24 -6.07
CA ASN A 83 2.72 -8.03 -5.81
C ASN A 83 3.52 -7.73 -7.09
N ARG A 84 3.26 -8.44 -8.19
CA ARG A 84 3.96 -8.22 -9.46
C ARG A 84 3.57 -6.89 -10.09
N LEU A 85 2.27 -6.57 -10.07
CA LEU A 85 1.75 -5.32 -10.60
C LEU A 85 2.26 -4.12 -9.80
N SER A 86 2.23 -4.17 -8.47
CA SER A 86 2.72 -3.09 -7.60
C SER A 86 4.21 -2.84 -7.80
N GLN A 87 5.03 -3.89 -7.84
CA GLN A 87 6.47 -3.75 -8.09
C GLN A 87 6.76 -3.14 -9.47
N GLY A 88 6.16 -3.67 -10.52
CA GLY A 88 6.37 -3.19 -11.89
C GLY A 88 5.89 -1.75 -12.07
N LEU A 89 4.68 -1.44 -11.59
CA LEU A 89 4.14 -0.08 -11.64
C LEU A 89 4.98 0.89 -10.81
N TYR A 90 5.43 0.50 -9.61
CA TYR A 90 6.29 1.34 -8.78
C TYR A 90 7.60 1.66 -9.49
N GLN A 91 8.23 0.69 -10.13
CA GLN A 91 9.44 0.92 -10.92
C GLN A 91 9.20 1.92 -12.06
N VAL A 92 8.17 1.70 -12.88
CA VAL A 92 7.83 2.60 -14.00
C VAL A 92 7.58 4.03 -13.48
N LEU A 93 6.80 4.15 -12.41
CA LEU A 93 6.49 5.42 -11.78
C LEU A 93 7.76 6.12 -11.26
N LYS A 94 8.60 5.40 -10.52
CA LYS A 94 9.82 5.96 -9.93
C LYS A 94 10.85 6.41 -10.97
N ASP A 95 11.02 5.63 -12.03
CA ASP A 95 12.08 5.87 -13.01
C ASP A 95 11.70 6.98 -14.01
N ASN A 96 10.40 7.15 -14.29
CA ASN A 96 9.93 8.07 -15.33
C ASN A 96 9.29 9.36 -14.78
N PHE A 97 8.84 9.36 -13.53
CA PHE A 97 8.14 10.49 -12.95
C PHE A 97 8.82 10.89 -11.64
N LYS A 98 9.21 12.17 -11.54
CA LYS A 98 9.88 12.73 -10.36
C LYS A 98 8.87 12.88 -9.21
N PHE A 99 8.76 11.85 -8.37
CA PHE A 99 7.90 11.83 -7.18
C PHE A 99 8.64 11.93 -5.84
#